data_AF-A0A9D0XRF1-F1
#
_entry.id   AF-A0A9D0XRF1-F1
#
_cell.length_a   1.000
_cell.length_b   1.000
_cell.length_c   1.000
_cell.angle_alpha   90.00
_cell.angle_beta   90.00
_cell.angle_gamma   90.00
#
_symmetry.space_group_name_H-M   'P 1'
#
loop_
_entity.id
_entity.type
_entity.pdbx_description
1 polymer ?
#
loop_
_entity_poly.entity_id
_entity_poly.type
_entity_poly.pdbx_seq_one_letter_code
_entity_poly.pdbx_strand_id
1 'polypeptide(L)'
;MLYAPVVPYILLIAGTGVYLLGLAFGSLNQDRTHRSPTWARMVHSATLVGAALVWWRGKSVGTDLAGFATMVFWGMLFSFVGDLLMARVVPLPKYPIPGMAAFGVAHVLYILGYVRAGTALGLGSGLAWGIGVGAGLLLAVVLWWVLIRAPDADPVLGYGALGYALLLGGMAGAAAALAVQQPRFAILAVGALLFLVSDAILGNRLFRHNDWFLVGDVVWVLYTAGQSLIVFTLPMVV
;
A
#
# COMPACT_ATOMS: atom_id res chain seq x y z
N MET A 1 16.87 -22.17 -15.03
CA MET A 1 16.58 -20.83 -14.46
C MET A 1 15.81 -19.89 -15.42
N LEU A 2 15.21 -20.37 -16.51
CA LEU A 2 14.55 -19.52 -17.53
C LEU A 2 13.11 -19.05 -17.20
N TYR A 3 12.44 -19.61 -16.19
CA TYR A 3 11.04 -19.28 -15.86
C TYR A 3 10.85 -18.28 -14.72
N ALA A 4 11.91 -18.00 -13.94
CA ALA A 4 11.86 -17.07 -12.81
C ALA A 4 11.36 -15.64 -13.15
N PRO A 5 11.62 -15.05 -14.34
CA PRO A 5 11.13 -13.71 -14.62
C PRO A 5 9.64 -13.64 -14.95
N VAL A 6 9.00 -14.72 -15.43
CA VAL A 6 7.60 -14.71 -15.89
C VAL A 6 6.60 -14.97 -14.74
N VAL A 7 6.99 -15.77 -13.75
CA VAL A 7 6.13 -16.18 -12.63
C VAL A 7 5.45 -15.01 -11.90
N PRO A 8 6.15 -13.91 -11.55
CA PRO A 8 5.51 -12.77 -10.88
C PRO A 8 4.39 -12.14 -11.71
N TYR A 9 4.55 -12.03 -13.03
CA TYR A 9 3.51 -11.49 -13.91
C TYR A 9 2.28 -12.40 -13.91
N ILE A 10 2.48 -13.73 -13.96
CA ILE A 10 1.38 -14.69 -13.87
C ILE A 10 0.65 -14.55 -12.53
N LEU A 11 1.40 -14.43 -11.42
CA LEU A 11 0.82 -14.22 -10.09
C LEU A 11 -0.04 -12.96 -10.03
N LEU A 12 0.49 -11.84 -10.53
CA LEU A 12 -0.23 -10.56 -10.55
C LEU A 12 -1.49 -10.62 -11.43
N ILE A 13 -1.38 -11.20 -12.63
CA ILE A 13 -2.51 -11.34 -13.55
C ILE A 13 -3.58 -12.27 -12.95
N ALA A 14 -3.17 -13.42 -12.42
CA ALA A 14 -4.09 -14.39 -11.82
C ALA A 14 -4.78 -13.81 -10.58
N GLY A 15 -4.03 -13.19 -9.67
CA GLY A 15 -4.57 -12.53 -8.48
C GLY A 15 -5.54 -11.41 -8.85
N THR A 16 -5.15 -10.54 -9.78
CA THR A 16 -5.99 -9.43 -10.26
C THR A 16 -7.25 -9.97 -10.94
N GLY A 17 -7.12 -11.01 -11.77
CA GLY A 17 -8.24 -11.68 -12.41
C GLY A 17 -9.23 -12.24 -11.39
N VAL A 18 -8.74 -12.97 -10.38
CA VAL A 18 -9.59 -13.49 -9.28
C VAL A 18 -10.33 -12.36 -8.56
N TYR A 19 -9.63 -11.26 -8.24
CA TYR A 19 -10.26 -10.11 -7.59
C TYR A 19 -11.32 -9.45 -8.48
N LEU A 20 -11.00 -9.17 -9.74
CA LEU A 20 -11.91 -8.54 -10.69
C LEU A 20 -13.14 -9.41 -10.99
N LEU A 21 -12.97 -10.74 -11.09
CA LEU A 21 -14.10 -11.67 -11.21
C LEU A 21 -14.98 -11.63 -9.96
N GLY A 22 -14.37 -11.59 -8.77
CA GLY A 22 -15.09 -11.40 -7.52
C GLY A 22 -15.88 -10.08 -7.48
N LEU A 23 -15.28 -8.99 -7.96
CA LEU A 23 -15.94 -7.68 -8.05
C LEU A 23 -17.06 -7.65 -9.12
N ALA A 24 -16.86 -8.33 -10.25
CA ALA A 24 -17.77 -8.31 -11.40
C ALA A 24 -18.95 -9.26 -11.26
N PHE A 25 -18.82 -10.34 -10.48
CA PHE A 25 -19.84 -11.40 -10.35
C PHE A 25 -20.24 -11.71 -8.90
N GLY A 26 -19.57 -11.13 -7.90
CA GLY A 26 -19.91 -11.35 -6.50
C GLY A 26 -21.25 -10.75 -6.09
N SER A 27 -21.74 -11.19 -4.94
CA SER A 27 -22.94 -10.65 -4.27
C SER A 27 -22.55 -9.55 -3.30
N LEU A 28 -23.42 -8.55 -3.13
CA LEU A 28 -23.25 -7.55 -2.08
C LEU A 28 -23.25 -8.21 -0.70
N ASN A 29 -22.33 -7.77 0.16
CA ASN A 29 -22.37 -8.10 1.58
C ASN A 29 -23.56 -7.40 2.28
N GLN A 30 -23.81 -7.77 3.54
CA GLN A 30 -24.92 -7.22 4.34
C GLN A 30 -24.92 -5.69 4.38
N ASP A 31 -23.74 -5.09 4.54
CA ASP A 31 -23.58 -3.62 4.61
C ASP A 31 -23.55 -2.94 3.23
N ARG A 32 -23.65 -3.71 2.13
CA ARG A 32 -23.55 -3.22 0.74
C ARG A 32 -22.28 -2.41 0.42
N THR A 33 -21.22 -2.64 1.19
CA THR A 33 -19.91 -2.00 1.05
C THR A 33 -18.95 -2.77 0.17
N HIS A 34 -19.16 -4.08 0.00
CA HIS A 34 -18.33 -4.95 -0.81
C HIS A 34 -19.18 -5.90 -1.65
N ARG A 35 -18.72 -6.12 -2.87
CA ARG A 35 -19.18 -7.15 -3.80
C ARG A 35 -18.14 -8.23 -3.97
N SER A 36 -16.86 -7.85 -3.93
CA SER A 36 -15.77 -8.83 -3.88
C SER A 36 -15.88 -9.69 -2.61
N PRO A 37 -15.77 -11.02 -2.67
CA PRO A 37 -15.75 -11.85 -1.47
C PRO A 37 -14.37 -11.77 -0.79
N THR A 38 -14.34 -11.94 0.54
CA THR A 38 -13.10 -11.82 1.33
C THR A 38 -11.99 -12.74 0.84
N TRP A 39 -12.29 -13.99 0.47
CA TRP A 39 -11.27 -14.91 -0.01
C TRP A 39 -10.58 -14.42 -1.30
N ALA A 40 -11.33 -13.79 -2.23
CA ALA A 40 -10.76 -13.29 -3.49
C ALA A 40 -9.79 -12.12 -3.22
N ARG A 41 -10.17 -11.24 -2.28
CA ARG A 41 -9.31 -10.18 -1.77
C ARG A 41 -8.01 -10.73 -1.14
N MET A 42 -8.11 -11.76 -0.30
CA MET A 42 -6.94 -12.37 0.34
C MET A 42 -6.04 -13.10 -0.65
N VAL A 43 -6.62 -13.80 -1.64
CA VAL A 43 -5.85 -14.44 -2.72
C VAL A 43 -5.05 -13.39 -3.49
N HIS A 44 -5.68 -12.27 -3.88
CA HIS A 44 -4.97 -11.18 -4.54
C HIS A 44 -3.80 -10.66 -3.68
N SER A 45 -4.04 -10.36 -2.40
CA SER A 45 -2.98 -9.88 -1.51
C SER A 45 -1.83 -10.90 -1.36
N ALA A 46 -2.14 -12.19 -1.21
CA ALA A 46 -1.13 -13.24 -1.17
C ALA A 46 -0.31 -13.34 -2.47
N THR A 47 -0.93 -13.14 -3.64
CA THR A 47 -0.19 -13.13 -4.92
C THR A 47 0.79 -11.98 -5.03
N LEU A 48 0.50 -10.82 -4.42
CA LEU A 48 1.44 -9.69 -4.37
C LEU A 48 2.69 -10.04 -3.54
N VAL A 49 2.50 -10.68 -2.39
CA VAL A 49 3.62 -11.18 -1.56
C VAL A 49 4.46 -12.18 -2.35
N GLY A 50 3.82 -13.12 -3.04
CA GLY A 50 4.49 -14.09 -3.90
C GLY A 50 5.29 -13.44 -5.04
N ALA A 51 4.69 -12.45 -5.73
CA ALA A 51 5.35 -11.71 -6.79
C ALA A 51 6.58 -10.94 -6.26
N ALA A 52 6.44 -10.24 -5.13
CA ALA A 52 7.53 -9.52 -4.49
C ALA A 52 8.68 -10.46 -4.07
N LEU A 53 8.35 -11.64 -3.51
CA LEU A 53 9.33 -12.66 -3.14
C LEU A 53 10.11 -13.16 -4.35
N VAL A 54 9.41 -13.53 -5.42
CA VAL A 54 10.03 -14.10 -6.62
C VAL A 54 10.91 -13.05 -7.32
N TRP A 55 10.48 -11.80 -7.42
CA TRP A 55 11.36 -10.74 -7.98
C TRP A 55 12.54 -10.41 -7.08
N TRP A 56 12.36 -10.39 -5.77
CA TRP A 56 13.47 -10.21 -4.85
C TRP A 56 14.52 -11.32 -5.02
N ARG A 57 14.11 -12.59 -4.91
CA ARG A 57 15.02 -13.74 -4.95
C ARG A 57 15.56 -14.05 -6.33
N GLY A 58 14.77 -13.81 -7.38
CA GLY A 58 15.10 -14.17 -8.76
C GLY A 58 15.79 -13.08 -9.58
N LYS A 59 15.60 -11.80 -9.24
CA LYS A 59 16.14 -10.67 -10.02
C LYS A 59 17.03 -9.73 -9.22
N SER A 60 16.77 -9.55 -7.93
CA SER A 60 17.38 -8.47 -7.15
C SER A 60 18.61 -8.90 -6.36
N VAL A 61 18.74 -10.18 -6.03
CA VAL A 61 19.93 -10.70 -5.31
C VAL A 61 21.20 -10.44 -6.13
N GLY A 62 22.19 -9.81 -5.50
CA GLY A 62 23.46 -9.46 -6.15
C GLY A 62 23.46 -8.12 -6.88
N THR A 63 22.34 -7.40 -6.91
CA THR A 63 22.24 -6.03 -7.45
C THR A 63 22.34 -4.98 -6.34
N ASP A 64 22.69 -3.74 -6.68
CA ASP A 64 22.71 -2.61 -5.75
C ASP A 64 21.32 -2.32 -5.14
N LEU A 65 20.25 -2.77 -5.81
CA LEU A 65 18.86 -2.62 -5.36
C LEU A 65 18.33 -3.83 -4.58
N ALA A 66 19.16 -4.80 -4.23
CA ALA A 66 18.77 -5.94 -3.38
C ALA A 66 18.14 -5.47 -2.05
N GLY A 67 18.70 -4.40 -1.46
CA GLY A 67 18.21 -3.81 -0.23
C GLY A 67 16.80 -3.21 -0.36
N PHE A 68 16.52 -2.53 -1.47
CA PHE A 68 15.19 -2.02 -1.79
C PHE A 68 14.18 -3.16 -1.96
N ALA A 69 14.50 -4.16 -2.78
CA ALA A 69 13.63 -5.30 -3.02
C ALA A 69 13.31 -6.11 -1.75
N THR A 70 14.29 -6.26 -0.85
CA THR A 70 14.10 -6.92 0.46
C THR A 70 13.06 -6.17 1.29
N MET A 71 13.18 -4.84 1.37
CA MET A 71 12.25 -4.03 2.15
C MET A 71 10.84 -4.03 1.55
N VAL A 72 10.72 -3.99 0.21
CA VAL A 72 9.42 -4.11 -0.47
C VAL A 72 8.77 -5.46 -0.18
N PHE A 73 9.51 -6.58 -0.25
CA PHE A 73 8.97 -7.89 0.09
C PHE A 73 8.43 -7.94 1.52
N TRP A 74 9.24 -7.52 2.51
CA TRP A 74 8.78 -7.54 3.91
C TRP A 74 7.61 -6.57 4.13
N GLY A 75 7.63 -5.39 3.50
CA GLY A 75 6.49 -4.47 3.54
C GLY A 75 5.21 -5.09 2.98
N MET A 76 5.32 -5.84 1.87
CA MET A 76 4.17 -6.56 1.29
C MET A 76 3.67 -7.67 2.22
N LEU A 77 4.59 -8.41 2.86
CA LEU A 77 4.19 -9.43 3.84
C LEU A 77 3.45 -8.82 5.04
N PHE A 78 3.94 -7.73 5.60
CA PHE A 78 3.25 -7.02 6.68
C PHE A 78 1.93 -6.39 6.22
N SER A 79 1.84 -5.94 4.97
CA SER A 79 0.59 -5.49 4.36
C SER A 79 -0.43 -6.63 4.28
N PHE A 80 -0.01 -7.83 3.88
CA PHE A 80 -0.88 -9.00 3.87
C PHE A 80 -1.35 -9.39 5.27
N VAL A 81 -0.48 -9.29 6.28
CA VAL A 81 -0.90 -9.44 7.69
C VAL A 81 -1.95 -8.38 8.05
N GLY A 82 -1.72 -7.12 7.67
CA GLY A 82 -2.70 -6.04 7.82
C GLY A 82 -4.05 -6.36 7.17
N ASP A 83 -4.04 -6.91 5.95
CA ASP A 83 -5.24 -7.33 5.23
C ASP A 83 -6.02 -8.42 5.96
N LEU A 84 -5.33 -9.46 6.48
CA LEU A 84 -5.97 -10.53 7.24
C LEU A 84 -6.66 -10.01 8.51
N LEU A 85 -6.03 -9.04 9.19
CA LEU A 85 -6.57 -8.40 10.39
C LEU A 85 -7.75 -7.47 10.05
N MET A 86 -7.59 -6.62 9.04
CA MET A 86 -8.62 -5.67 8.60
C MET A 86 -9.86 -6.36 8.04
N ALA A 87 -9.68 -7.48 7.34
CA ALA A 87 -10.75 -8.32 6.82
C ALA A 87 -11.38 -9.24 7.88
N ARG A 88 -10.89 -9.19 9.13
CA ARG A 88 -11.34 -10.04 10.26
C ARG A 88 -11.24 -11.54 9.97
N VAL A 89 -10.27 -11.96 9.15
CA VAL A 89 -9.93 -13.38 8.96
C VAL A 89 -9.43 -13.95 10.29
N VAL A 90 -8.65 -13.14 11.02
CA VAL A 90 -8.35 -13.37 12.44
C VAL A 90 -9.26 -12.47 13.26
N PRO A 91 -10.20 -13.02 14.06
CA PRO A 91 -11.16 -12.22 14.80
C PRO A 91 -10.48 -11.57 16.02
N LEU A 92 -10.18 -10.27 15.93
CA LEU A 92 -9.65 -9.48 17.05
C LEU A 92 -10.62 -8.36 17.46
N PRO A 93 -10.73 -8.06 18.76
CA PRO A 93 -11.45 -6.86 19.19
C PRO A 93 -10.73 -5.62 18.69
N LYS A 94 -11.49 -4.56 18.34
CA LYS A 94 -10.93 -3.31 17.78
C LYS A 94 -9.95 -3.58 16.63
N TYR A 95 -10.29 -4.52 15.74
CA TYR A 95 -9.48 -4.95 14.59
C TYR A 95 -8.82 -3.84 13.75
N PRO A 96 -9.34 -2.58 13.64
CA PRO A 96 -8.62 -1.54 12.92
C PRO A 96 -7.26 -1.20 13.54
N ILE A 97 -7.11 -1.27 14.86
CA ILE A 97 -5.85 -0.91 15.55
C ILE A 97 -4.70 -1.85 15.17
N PRO A 98 -4.80 -3.18 15.38
CA PRO A 98 -3.72 -4.10 15.00
C PRO A 98 -3.52 -4.15 13.47
N GLY A 99 -4.58 -3.98 12.67
CA GLY A 99 -4.47 -3.87 11.21
C GLY A 99 -3.64 -2.64 10.78
N MET A 100 -3.99 -1.46 11.29
CA MET A 100 -3.23 -0.22 11.06
C MET A 100 -1.80 -0.32 11.56
N ALA A 101 -1.55 -0.99 12.69
CA ALA A 101 -0.20 -1.21 13.20
C ALA A 101 0.65 -2.06 12.24
N ALA A 102 0.09 -3.16 11.70
CA ALA A 102 0.77 -4.00 10.72
C ALA A 102 1.09 -3.23 9.42
N PHE A 103 0.13 -2.45 8.91
CA PHE A 103 0.40 -1.55 7.79
C PHE A 103 1.41 -0.45 8.12
N GLY A 104 1.41 0.08 9.34
CA GLY A 104 2.40 1.06 9.79
C GLY A 104 3.81 0.50 9.69
N VAL A 105 4.02 -0.76 10.11
CA VAL A 105 5.30 -1.45 9.91
C VAL A 105 5.63 -1.59 8.42
N ALA A 106 4.65 -1.96 7.59
CA ALA A 106 4.85 -2.05 6.14
C ALA A 106 5.31 -0.72 5.52
N HIS A 107 4.70 0.40 5.90
CA HIS A 107 5.03 1.73 5.38
C HIS A 107 6.43 2.18 5.81
N VAL A 108 6.83 1.89 7.04
CA VAL A 108 8.22 2.12 7.49
C VAL A 108 9.20 1.32 6.62
N LEU A 109 8.91 0.04 6.37
CA LEU A 109 9.74 -0.79 5.50
C LEU A 109 9.81 -0.21 4.08
N TYR A 110 8.70 0.23 3.50
CA TYR A 110 8.70 0.87 2.18
C TYR A 110 9.58 2.13 2.16
N ILE A 111 9.44 3.03 3.13
CA ILE A 111 10.28 4.23 3.24
C ILE A 111 11.77 3.86 3.34
N LEU A 112 12.13 2.88 4.18
CA LEU A 112 13.50 2.40 4.29
C LEU A 112 14.00 1.83 2.96
N GLY A 113 13.14 1.13 2.22
CA GLY A 113 13.41 0.67 0.87
C GLY A 113 13.71 1.83 -0.09
N TYR A 114 12.90 2.89 -0.04
CA TYR A 114 13.04 4.06 -0.92
C TYR A 114 14.33 4.82 -0.64
N VAL A 115 14.66 5.01 0.64
CA VAL A 115 15.94 5.61 1.06
C VAL A 115 17.11 4.76 0.58
N ARG A 116 17.05 3.43 0.74
CA ARG A 116 18.10 2.52 0.24
C ARG A 116 18.26 2.59 -1.28
N ALA A 117 17.16 2.61 -2.03
CA ALA A 117 17.20 2.79 -3.48
C ALA A 117 17.82 4.14 -3.86
N GLY A 118 17.43 5.22 -3.16
CA GLY A 118 17.99 6.54 -3.37
C GLY A 118 19.50 6.60 -3.14
N THR A 119 19.98 6.03 -2.04
CA THR A 119 21.42 5.94 -1.75
C THR A 119 22.16 5.09 -2.79
N ALA A 120 21.62 3.92 -3.14
CA ALA A 120 22.25 2.99 -4.09
C ALA A 120 22.40 3.60 -5.50
N LEU A 121 21.44 4.43 -5.92
CA LEU A 121 21.40 5.05 -7.24
C LEU A 121 21.93 6.50 -7.26
N GLY A 122 22.39 7.03 -6.13
CA GLY A 122 22.85 8.42 -6.02
C GLY A 122 21.73 9.48 -6.14
N LEU A 123 20.47 9.11 -5.89
CA LEU A 123 19.29 9.99 -5.94
C LEU A 123 19.09 10.75 -4.62
N GLY A 124 20.15 11.39 -4.14
CA GLY A 124 20.24 12.04 -2.83
C GLY A 124 19.91 13.53 -2.79
N SER A 125 19.26 14.10 -3.82
CA SER A 125 18.99 15.55 -3.86
C SER A 125 18.10 15.98 -2.68
N GLY A 126 18.69 16.70 -1.73
CA GLY A 126 17.97 17.17 -0.53
C GLY A 126 16.76 18.03 -0.85
N LEU A 127 16.80 18.79 -1.94
CA LEU A 127 15.66 19.58 -2.41
C LEU A 127 14.51 18.69 -2.89
N ALA A 128 14.80 17.66 -3.70
CA ALA A 128 13.78 16.74 -4.19
C ALA A 128 13.11 15.97 -3.04
N TRP A 129 13.91 15.47 -2.09
CA TRP A 129 13.42 14.81 -0.88
C TRP A 129 12.62 15.75 0.02
N GLY A 130 13.11 16.97 0.26
CA GLY A 130 12.43 17.97 1.07
C GLY A 130 11.07 18.38 0.49
N ILE A 131 11.00 18.67 -0.81
CA ILE A 131 9.75 19.01 -1.50
C ILE A 131 8.81 17.80 -1.53
N GLY A 132 9.31 16.63 -1.93
CA GLY A 132 8.49 15.42 -2.06
C GLY A 132 7.85 15.02 -0.73
N VAL A 133 8.67 14.84 0.31
CA VAL A 133 8.19 14.50 1.65
C VAL A 133 7.32 15.63 2.21
N GLY A 134 7.73 16.89 2.09
CA GLY A 134 6.94 18.03 2.57
C GLY A 134 5.55 18.10 1.94
N ALA A 135 5.45 17.92 0.62
CA ALA A 135 4.18 17.88 -0.10
C ALA A 135 3.32 16.68 0.33
N GLY A 136 3.93 15.51 0.51
CA GLY A 136 3.25 14.31 0.98
C GLY A 136 2.70 14.46 2.41
N LEU A 137 3.47 15.05 3.33
CA LEU A 137 3.03 15.36 4.69
C LEU A 137 1.90 16.39 4.70
N LEU A 138 2.01 17.45 3.90
CA LEU A 138 0.94 18.46 3.77
C LEU A 138 -0.35 17.82 3.25
N LEU A 139 -0.25 16.99 2.21
CA LEU A 139 -1.40 16.26 1.68
C LEU A 139 -2.02 15.36 2.75
N ALA A 140 -1.22 14.64 3.53
CA ALA A 140 -1.72 13.81 4.63
C ALA A 140 -2.46 14.62 5.69
N VAL A 141 -1.95 15.80 6.08
CA VAL A 141 -2.64 16.70 7.02
C VAL A 141 -3.98 17.16 6.45
N VAL A 142 -4.00 17.57 5.16
CA VAL A 142 -5.23 18.01 4.49
C VAL A 142 -6.26 16.88 4.43
N LEU A 143 -5.86 15.69 4.00
CA LEU A 143 -6.74 14.52 3.94
C LEU A 143 -7.24 14.13 5.33
N TRP A 144 -6.38 14.15 6.35
CA TRP A 144 -6.79 13.90 7.72
C TRP A 144 -7.80 14.93 8.19
N TRP A 145 -7.55 16.21 7.99
CA TRP A 145 -8.43 17.30 8.44
C TRP A 145 -9.82 17.23 7.78
N VAL A 146 -9.86 17.00 6.48
CA VAL A 146 -11.10 17.05 5.69
C VAL A 146 -11.88 15.75 5.80
N LEU A 147 -11.20 14.60 5.73
CA LEU A 147 -11.84 13.29 5.56
C LEU A 147 -11.82 12.43 6.82
N ILE A 148 -10.76 12.47 7.63
CA ILE A 148 -10.58 11.47 8.70
C ILE A 148 -10.98 12.02 10.07
N ARG A 149 -10.64 13.28 10.37
CA ARG A 149 -10.86 13.90 11.67
C ARG A 149 -12.34 13.85 12.04
N ALA A 150 -12.62 13.22 13.18
CA ALA A 150 -13.92 13.17 13.82
C ALA A 150 -13.80 13.86 15.20
N PRO A 151 -14.42 15.05 15.40
CA PRO A 151 -14.32 15.79 16.66
C PRO A 151 -14.81 15.01 17.89
N ASP A 152 -15.80 14.14 17.68
CA ASP A 152 -16.45 13.36 18.74
C ASP A 152 -15.77 12.00 18.99
N ALA A 153 -14.73 11.66 18.22
CA ALA A 153 -13.98 10.41 18.40
C ALA A 153 -12.96 10.52 19.54
N ASP A 154 -12.55 9.36 20.07
CA ASP A 154 -11.47 9.27 21.07
C ASP A 154 -10.21 10.01 20.59
N PRO A 155 -9.69 11.00 21.35
CA PRO A 155 -8.54 11.80 20.94
C PRO A 155 -7.29 10.98 20.62
N VAL A 156 -7.06 9.86 21.33
CA VAL A 156 -5.92 8.97 21.09
C VAL A 156 -6.03 8.33 19.71
N LEU A 157 -7.23 7.88 19.36
CA LEU A 157 -7.48 7.31 18.03
C LEU A 157 -7.42 8.39 16.94
N GLY A 158 -7.92 9.60 17.21
CA GLY A 158 -7.85 10.74 16.29
C GLY A 158 -6.42 11.15 15.94
N TYR A 159 -5.55 11.31 16.96
CA TYR A 159 -4.13 11.62 16.74
C TYR A 159 -3.34 10.41 16.24
N GLY A 160 -3.71 9.19 16.63
CA GLY A 160 -3.17 7.97 16.06
C GLY A 160 -3.38 7.89 14.54
N ALA A 161 -4.58 8.25 14.08
CA ALA A 161 -4.89 8.35 12.65
C ALA A 161 -4.10 9.45 11.95
N LEU A 162 -3.82 10.59 12.60
CA LEU A 162 -2.95 11.62 12.05
C LEU A 162 -1.51 11.10 11.90
N GLY A 163 -0.95 10.48 12.94
CA GLY A 163 0.40 9.91 12.89
C GLY A 163 0.52 8.86 11.77
N TYR A 164 -0.49 8.01 11.62
CA TYR A 164 -0.58 7.05 10.53
C TYR A 164 -0.67 7.75 9.16
N ALA A 165 -1.54 8.74 8.99
CA ALA A 165 -1.67 9.49 7.75
C ALA A 165 -0.35 10.18 7.36
N LEU A 166 0.37 10.78 8.32
CA LEU A 166 1.68 11.39 8.09
C LEU A 166 2.72 10.37 7.63
N LEU A 167 2.70 9.15 8.18
CA LEU A 167 3.57 8.07 7.72
C LEU A 167 3.31 7.72 6.25
N LEU A 168 2.05 7.57 5.84
CA LEU A 168 1.69 7.31 4.44
C LEU A 168 2.03 8.50 3.53
N GLY A 169 1.76 9.73 3.99
CA GLY A 169 2.13 10.94 3.29
C GLY A 169 3.63 11.03 3.05
N GLY A 170 4.44 10.73 4.08
CA GLY A 170 5.88 10.64 3.97
C GLY A 170 6.35 9.55 2.99
N MET A 171 5.72 8.38 3.00
CA MET A 171 5.99 7.31 2.04
C MET A 171 5.69 7.75 0.60
N ALA A 172 4.51 8.32 0.34
CA ALA A 172 4.13 8.81 -0.99
C ALA A 172 5.05 9.94 -1.47
N GLY A 173 5.40 10.85 -0.56
CA GLY A 173 6.34 11.94 -0.83
C GLY A 173 7.77 11.45 -1.13
N ALA A 174 8.24 10.44 -0.41
CA ALA A 174 9.53 9.78 -0.67
C ALA A 174 9.54 9.08 -2.04
N ALA A 175 8.47 8.36 -2.40
CA ALA A 175 8.33 7.77 -3.72
C ALA A 175 8.32 8.83 -4.84
N ALA A 176 7.62 9.95 -4.63
CA ALA A 176 7.63 11.07 -5.56
C ALA A 176 9.03 11.70 -5.70
N ALA A 177 9.77 11.85 -4.60
CA ALA A 177 11.15 12.35 -4.61
C ALA A 177 12.10 11.44 -5.44
N LEU A 178 11.91 10.13 -5.39
CA LEU A 178 12.62 9.20 -6.28
C LEU A 178 12.17 9.36 -7.73
N ALA A 179 10.87 9.47 -7.99
CA ALA A 179 10.32 9.57 -9.34
C ALA A 179 10.77 10.83 -10.09
N VAL A 180 10.87 11.98 -9.42
CA VAL A 180 11.34 13.22 -10.04
C VAL A 180 12.83 13.19 -10.39
N GLN A 181 13.64 12.43 -9.63
CA GLN A 181 15.07 12.26 -9.91
C GLN A 181 15.32 11.14 -10.93
N GLN A 182 14.48 10.10 -10.92
CA GLN A 182 14.57 8.97 -11.84
C GLN A 182 13.16 8.49 -12.24
N PRO A 183 12.72 8.78 -13.49
CA PRO A 183 11.35 8.48 -13.96
C PRO A 183 10.91 7.02 -13.87
N ARG A 184 11.84 6.06 -13.78
CA ARG A 184 11.51 4.64 -13.58
C ARG A 184 10.76 4.39 -12.25
N PHE A 185 10.86 5.28 -11.28
CA PHE A 185 10.08 5.24 -10.04
C PHE A 185 8.71 5.92 -10.14
N ALA A 186 8.28 6.41 -11.31
CA ALA A 186 6.96 7.03 -11.46
C ALA A 186 5.81 6.08 -11.09
N ILE A 187 5.92 4.80 -11.47
CA ILE A 187 4.94 3.78 -11.11
C ILE A 187 4.87 3.57 -9.59
N LEU A 188 6.01 3.61 -8.90
CA LEU A 188 6.09 3.56 -7.44
C LEU A 188 5.34 4.73 -6.79
N ALA A 189 5.57 5.95 -7.30
CA ALA A 189 4.94 7.16 -6.77
C ALA A 189 3.42 7.15 -6.95
N VAL A 190 2.93 6.71 -8.13
CA VAL A 190 1.50 6.52 -8.37
C VAL A 190 0.94 5.46 -7.42
N GLY A 191 1.65 4.33 -7.25
CA GLY A 191 1.24 3.27 -6.33
C GLY A 191 1.10 3.74 -4.88
N ALA A 192 2.09 4.46 -4.38
CA ALA A 192 2.10 5.03 -3.05
C ALA A 192 0.99 6.08 -2.84
N LEU A 193 0.72 6.91 -3.84
CA LEU A 193 -0.38 7.88 -3.80
C LEU A 193 -1.75 7.20 -3.77
N LEU A 194 -1.97 6.18 -4.61
CA LEU A 194 -3.22 5.41 -4.61
C LEU A 194 -3.47 4.74 -3.26
N PHE A 195 -2.42 4.24 -2.61
CA PHE A 195 -2.52 3.71 -1.25
C PHE A 195 -2.94 4.81 -0.26
N LEU A 196 -2.27 5.97 -0.25
CA LEU A 196 -2.66 7.09 0.62
C LEU A 196 -4.14 7.49 0.42
N VAL A 197 -4.62 7.55 -0.81
CA VAL A 197 -6.02 7.90 -1.11
C VAL A 197 -6.97 6.80 -0.63
N SER A 198 -6.65 5.53 -0.86
CA SER A 198 -7.39 4.38 -0.33
C SER A 198 -7.59 4.50 1.19
N ASP A 199 -6.50 4.75 1.91
CA ASP A 199 -6.51 4.80 3.36
C ASP A 199 -7.20 6.05 3.91
N ALA A 200 -7.18 7.16 3.17
CA ALA A 200 -7.98 8.33 3.53
C ALA A 200 -9.49 8.04 3.45
N ILE A 201 -9.93 7.29 2.43
CA ILE A 201 -11.33 6.85 2.29
C ILE A 201 -11.68 5.84 3.39
N LEU A 202 -10.79 4.88 3.66
CA LEU A 202 -10.97 3.91 4.74
C LEU A 202 -11.05 4.60 6.11
N GLY A 203 -10.19 5.59 6.36
CA GLY A 203 -10.21 6.41 7.56
C GLY A 203 -11.53 7.17 7.70
N ASN A 204 -12.01 7.81 6.63
CA ASN A 204 -13.32 8.47 6.62
C ASN A 204 -14.45 7.51 7.01
N ARG A 205 -14.43 6.28 6.50
CA ARG A 205 -15.39 5.23 6.86
C ARG A 205 -15.29 4.82 8.33
N LEU A 206 -14.07 4.53 8.81
CA LEU A 206 -13.86 4.01 10.17
C LEU A 206 -14.12 5.05 11.27
N PHE A 207 -13.74 6.31 11.03
CA PHE A 207 -13.80 7.37 12.05
C PHE A 207 -15.07 8.23 11.96
N ARG A 208 -15.66 8.36 10.77
CA ARG A 208 -16.86 9.18 10.56
C ARG A 208 -18.10 8.37 10.17
N HIS A 209 -17.99 7.04 10.16
CA HIS A 209 -19.10 6.13 9.82
C HIS A 209 -19.75 6.43 8.47
N ASN A 210 -18.96 6.91 7.51
CA ASN A 210 -19.44 7.25 6.18
C ASN A 210 -19.46 6.02 5.26
N ASP A 211 -20.49 5.19 5.42
CA ASP A 211 -20.67 3.91 4.73
C ASP A 211 -21.54 4.05 3.46
N TRP A 212 -21.02 4.67 2.40
CA TRP A 212 -21.72 4.75 1.12
C TRP A 212 -21.57 3.48 0.26
N PHE A 213 -22.47 3.31 -0.71
CA PHE A 213 -22.57 2.11 -1.55
C PHE A 213 -21.24 1.75 -2.23
N LEU A 214 -20.74 0.53 -2.00
CA LEU A 214 -19.46 0.03 -2.52
C LEU A 214 -18.18 0.74 -2.03
N VAL A 215 -18.24 1.54 -0.96
CA VAL A 215 -17.04 2.20 -0.40
C VAL A 215 -15.89 1.24 -0.14
N GLY A 216 -16.20 0.02 0.32
CA GLY A 216 -15.22 -1.02 0.60
C GLY A 216 -14.52 -1.53 -0.64
N ASP A 217 -15.25 -1.76 -1.73
CA ASP A 217 -14.63 -2.12 -3.02
C ASP A 217 -13.82 -0.96 -3.60
N VAL A 218 -14.24 0.30 -3.43
CA VAL A 218 -13.46 1.46 -3.91
C VAL A 218 -12.13 1.57 -3.16
N VAL A 219 -12.15 1.45 -1.82
CA VAL A 219 -10.94 1.34 -1.00
C VAL A 219 -10.07 0.21 -1.53
N TRP A 220 -10.64 -0.98 -1.71
CA TRP A 220 -9.88 -2.15 -2.13
C TRP A 220 -9.30 -2.02 -3.55
N VAL A 221 -10.02 -1.45 -4.52
CA VAL A 221 -9.49 -1.19 -5.87
C VAL A 221 -8.29 -0.26 -5.83
N LEU A 222 -8.39 0.87 -5.12
CA LEU A 222 -7.30 1.84 -4.99
C LEU A 222 -6.10 1.22 -4.28
N TYR A 223 -6.36 0.51 -3.18
CA TYR A 223 -5.36 -0.23 -2.42
C TYR A 223 -4.62 -1.28 -3.27
N THR A 224 -5.37 -2.15 -3.94
CA THR A 224 -4.79 -3.25 -4.71
C THR A 224 -4.04 -2.75 -5.93
N ALA A 225 -4.55 -1.74 -6.62
CA ALA A 225 -3.82 -1.06 -7.67
C ALA A 225 -2.53 -0.44 -7.11
N GLY A 226 -2.62 0.27 -5.97
CA GLY A 226 -1.48 0.88 -5.30
C GLY A 226 -0.36 -0.11 -4.99
N GLN A 227 -0.69 -1.20 -4.27
CA GLN A 227 0.26 -2.25 -3.92
C GLN A 227 0.81 -2.96 -5.16
N SER A 228 -0.03 -3.23 -6.17
CA SER A 228 0.41 -3.85 -7.42
C SER A 228 1.48 -3.01 -8.11
N LEU A 229 1.30 -1.69 -8.18
CA LEU A 229 2.27 -0.77 -8.77
C LEU A 229 3.57 -0.70 -7.93
N ILE A 230 3.48 -0.74 -6.60
CA ILE A 230 4.67 -0.81 -5.74
C ILE A 230 5.46 -2.10 -6.02
N VAL A 231 4.81 -3.27 -6.08
CA VAL A 231 5.48 -4.55 -6.41
C VAL A 231 6.03 -4.52 -7.83
N PHE A 232 5.26 -4.01 -8.80
CA PHE A 232 5.63 -3.92 -10.21
C PHE A 232 6.81 -2.98 -10.48
N THR A 233 7.16 -2.11 -9.54
CA THR A 233 8.37 -1.28 -9.65
C THR A 233 9.63 -2.13 -9.64
N LEU A 234 9.67 -3.26 -8.91
CA LEU A 234 10.84 -4.12 -8.77
C LEU A 234 11.49 -4.52 -10.11
N PRO A 235 10.77 -5.11 -11.09
CA PRO A 235 11.36 -5.47 -12.37
C PRO A 235 11.75 -4.27 -13.26
N MET A 236 11.32 -3.04 -12.93
CA MET A 236 11.62 -1.86 -13.74
C MET A 236 12.90 -1.14 -13.33
N VAL A 237 13.25 -1.24 -12.05
CA VAL A 237 14.39 -0.51 -11.47
C VAL A 237 15.59 -1.41 -11.18
N VAL A 238 15.35 -2.68 -10.85
CA VAL A 238 16.34 -3.74 -10.68
C VAL A 238 16.71 -4.33 -12.04
#